data_AF-A0AAW2WQK9-F1
#
_entry.id   AF-A0AAW2WQK9-F1
#
_cell.length_a   1.000
_cell.length_b   1.000
_cell.length_c   1.000
_cell.angle_alpha   90.00
_cell.angle_beta   90.00
_cell.angle_gamma   90.00
#
_symmetry.space_group_name_H-M   'P 1'
#
loop_
_entity.id
_entity.type
_entity.pdbx_description
1 polymer ?
#
loop_
_entity_poly.entity_id
_entity_poly.type
_entity_poly.pdbx_seq_one_letter_code
_entity_poly.pdbx_strand_id
1 'polypeptide(L)'
;MPTYIMSCFLVPSSVCKETEGMMADFFWHNKGVRKIHWLAWNKMCESKEDGGLGFRKLNTVNLAMLAKQIWRIISNPDSLLSRLLKHKYFRLLISSW
;
A
#
# COMPACT_ATOMS: atom_id res chain seq x y z
N MET A 1 -7.29 -7.99 3.51
CA MET A 1 -6.49 -6.74 3.43
C MET A 1 -7.41 -5.56 3.18
N PRO A 2 -7.29 -4.44 3.90
CA PRO A 2 -8.17 -3.28 3.76
C PRO A 2 -7.85 -2.50 2.48
N THR A 3 -8.22 -3.09 1.34
CA THR A 3 -7.92 -2.58 -0.01
C THR A 3 -8.53 -1.21 -0.28
N TYR A 4 -9.70 -0.92 0.30
CA TYR A 4 -10.36 0.37 0.12
C TYR A 4 -9.54 1.53 0.70
N ILE A 5 -9.15 1.43 1.97
CA ILE A 5 -8.36 2.46 2.66
C ILE A 5 -7.03 2.69 1.94
N MET A 6 -6.33 1.60 1.59
CA MET A 6 -5.05 1.67 0.87
C MET A 6 -5.17 2.23 -0.56
N SER A 7 -6.38 2.25 -1.13
CA SER A 7 -6.60 2.85 -2.45
C SER A 7 -6.93 4.33 -2.38
N CYS A 8 -7.40 4.82 -1.24
CA CYS A 8 -7.82 6.21 -1.05
C CYS A 8 -6.78 7.06 -0.32
N PHE A 9 -6.00 6.46 0.58
CA PHE A 9 -5.09 7.19 1.49
C PHE A 9 -3.70 6.58 1.52
N LEU A 10 -2.69 7.44 1.75
CA LEU A 10 -1.34 7.00 2.09
C LEU A 10 -1.33 6.56 3.56
N VAL A 11 -1.10 5.26 3.78
CA VAL A 11 -1.09 4.68 5.12
C VAL A 11 0.28 4.96 5.77
N PRO A 12 0.32 5.40 7.04
CA PRO A 12 1.58 5.60 7.75
C PRO A 12 2.41 4.31 7.78
N SER A 13 3.72 4.45 7.59
CA SER A 13 4.64 3.31 7.54
C SER A 13 4.66 2.49 8.84
N SER A 14 4.36 3.11 9.99
CA SER A 14 4.22 2.45 11.29
C SER A 14 3.07 1.44 11.28
N VAL A 15 1.88 1.84 10.82
CA VAL A 15 0.69 0.98 10.73
C VAL A 15 0.93 -0.18 9.77
N CYS A 16 1.59 0.09 8.64
CA CYS A 16 1.98 -0.96 7.70
C CYS A 16 2.94 -1.97 8.34
N LYS A 17 3.95 -1.49 9.09
CA LYS A 17 4.90 -2.38 9.80
C LYS A 17 4.23 -3.21 10.89
N GLU A 18 3.30 -2.62 11.65
CA GLU A 18 2.53 -3.35 12.66
C GLU A 18 1.67 -4.44 12.02
N THR A 19 1.00 -4.11 10.92
CA THR A 19 0.18 -5.07 10.16
C THR A 19 1.03 -6.18 9.55
N GLU A 20 2.18 -5.85 8.99
CA GLU A 20 3.17 -6.82 8.50
C GLU A 20 3.70 -7.72 9.63
N GLY A 21 3.89 -7.18 10.84
CA GLY A 21 4.23 -7.95 12.03
C GLY A 21 3.14 -8.97 12.39
N MET A 22 1.88 -8.55 12.41
CA MET A 22 0.75 -9.46 12.63
C MET A 22 0.65 -10.55 11.55
N MET A 23 0.96 -10.22 10.29
CA MET A 23 1.04 -11.21 9.21
C MET A 23 2.19 -12.20 9.42
N ALA A 24 3.37 -11.71 9.83
CA ALA A 24 4.52 -12.53 10.14
C ALA A 24 4.20 -13.49 11.27
N ASP A 25 3.59 -12.98 12.34
CA ASP A 25 3.16 -13.78 13.47
C ASP A 25 2.15 -14.83 13.02
N PHE A 26 1.11 -14.45 12.28
CA PHE A 26 0.13 -15.39 11.74
C PHE A 26 0.77 -16.47 10.87
N PHE A 27 1.75 -16.11 10.03
CA PHE A 27 2.41 -17.05 9.13
C PHE A 27 3.28 -18.07 9.88
N TRP A 28 4.02 -17.62 10.91
CA TRP A 28 4.92 -18.49 11.67
C TRP A 28 4.24 -19.23 12.83
N HIS A 29 3.16 -18.70 13.40
CA HIS A 29 2.46 -19.33 14.52
C HIS A 29 1.54 -20.46 14.05
N ASN A 30 1.49 -21.54 14.85
CA ASN A 30 0.51 -22.61 14.67
C ASN A 30 -0.01 -23.04 16.05
N LYS A 31 -1.33 -23.06 16.22
CA LYS A 31 -2.06 -23.61 17.38
C LYS A 31 -1.45 -23.29 18.76
N GLY A 32 -1.15 -22.01 19.02
CA GLY A 32 -0.77 -21.53 20.35
C GLY A 32 0.68 -21.74 20.77
N VAL A 33 1.53 -22.32 19.92
CA VAL A 33 2.97 -22.41 20.19
C VAL A 33 3.72 -21.36 19.37
N ARG A 34 4.44 -20.48 20.06
CA ARG A 34 5.32 -19.48 19.44
C ARG A 34 6.48 -20.20 18.76
N LYS A 35 6.53 -20.17 17.43
CA LYS A 35 7.63 -20.74 16.65
C LYS A 35 8.73 -19.71 16.39
N ILE A 36 9.92 -20.22 16.13
CA ILE A 36 11.07 -19.42 15.70
C ILE A 36 10.76 -18.84 14.30
N HIS A 37 10.98 -17.54 14.14
CA HIS A 37 10.94 -16.89 12.83
C HIS A 37 12.21 -17.28 12.07
N TRP A 38 12.11 -18.23 11.14
CA TRP A 38 13.27 -18.72 10.38
C TRP A 38 13.82 -17.69 9.39
N LEU A 39 12.97 -16.78 8.94
CA LEU A 39 13.36 -15.74 7.99
C LEU A 39 12.70 -14.41 8.36
N ALA A 40 13.47 -13.32 8.24
CA ALA A 40 12.95 -11.97 8.45
C ALA A 40 11.84 -11.65 7.45
N TRP A 41 10.80 -10.92 7.89
CA TRP A 41 9.67 -10.54 7.03
C TRP A 41 10.12 -9.83 5.74
N ASN A 42 11.11 -8.93 5.86
CA ASN A 42 11.69 -8.24 4.71
C ASN A 42 12.26 -9.18 3.64
N LYS A 43 12.90 -10.28 4.05
CA LYS A 43 13.45 -11.30 3.16
C LYS A 43 12.35 -12.15 2.53
N MET A 44 11.28 -12.45 3.27
CA MET A 44 10.13 -13.13 2.69
C MET A 44 9.39 -12.28 1.64
N CYS A 45 9.49 -10.95 1.74
CA CYS A 45 8.92 -10.04 0.75
C CYS A 45 9.76 -9.86 -0.53
N GLU A 46 10.97 -10.42 -0.60
CA GLU A 46 11.75 -10.43 -1.83
C GLU A 46 11.08 -11.33 -2.88
N SER A 47 11.43 -11.14 -4.15
CA SER A 47 10.89 -11.97 -5.23
C SER A 47 11.36 -13.43 -5.05
N LYS A 48 10.65 -14.38 -5.67
CA LYS A 48 11.09 -15.78 -5.64
C LYS A 48 12.43 -15.99 -6.33
N GLU A 49 12.72 -15.17 -7.34
CA GLU A 49 14.00 -15.18 -8.07
C GLU A 49 15.15 -14.69 -7.18
N ASP A 50 14.86 -13.77 -6.26
CA ASP A 50 15.82 -13.24 -5.28
C ASP A 50 15.89 -14.09 -3.98
N GLY A 51 15.25 -15.27 -3.95
CA GLY A 51 15.25 -16.15 -2.78
C GLY A 51 14.23 -15.81 -1.69
N GLY A 52 13.28 -14.91 -1.97
CA GLY A 52 12.14 -14.62 -1.12
C GLY A 52 10.92 -15.51 -1.39
N LEU A 53 9.81 -15.23 -0.70
CA LEU A 53 8.53 -15.95 -0.89
C LEU A 53 7.57 -15.19 -1.82
N GLY A 54 7.93 -13.97 -2.24
CA GLY A 54 7.09 -13.11 -3.06
C GLY A 54 5.94 -12.43 -2.30
N PHE A 55 6.02 -12.34 -0.96
CA PHE A 55 5.07 -11.51 -0.21
C PHE A 55 5.25 -10.04 -0.58
N ARG A 56 4.17 -9.26 -0.55
CA ARG A 56 4.23 -7.85 -0.90
C ARG A 56 4.33 -7.00 0.36
N LYS A 57 5.27 -6.04 0.37
CA LYS A 57 5.31 -4.99 1.38
C LYS A 57 4.07 -4.10 1.24
N LEU A 58 3.38 -3.85 2.34
CA LEU A 58 2.12 -3.09 2.37
C LEU A 58 2.32 -1.65 1.95
N ASN A 59 3.45 -1.04 2.34
CA ASN A 59 3.81 0.31 1.87
C ASN A 59 3.90 0.38 0.34
N THR A 60 4.56 -0.61 -0.27
CA THR A 60 4.71 -0.66 -1.74
C THR A 60 3.36 -0.88 -2.42
N VAL A 61 2.52 -1.76 -1.88
CA VAL A 61 1.17 -2.00 -2.41
C VAL A 61 0.31 -0.75 -2.31
N ASN A 62 0.33 -0.06 -1.16
CA ASN A 62 -0.43 1.16 -0.94
C ASN A 62 -0.02 2.26 -1.93
N LEU A 63 1.28 2.48 -2.10
CA LEU A 63 1.79 3.44 -3.07
C LEU A 63 1.38 3.08 -4.51
N ALA A 64 1.48 1.81 -4.89
CA ALA A 64 1.05 1.34 -6.20
C ALA A 64 -0.46 1.52 -6.43
N MET A 65 -1.28 1.30 -5.39
CA MET A 65 -2.73 1.51 -5.46
C MET A 65 -3.07 2.99 -5.65
N LEU A 66 -2.39 3.89 -4.92
CA LEU A 66 -2.56 5.33 -5.08
C LEU A 66 -2.11 5.78 -6.47
N ALA A 67 -0.96 5.33 -6.96
CA ALA A 67 -0.49 5.61 -8.31
C ALA A 67 -1.51 5.15 -9.37
N LYS A 68 -2.10 3.97 -9.19
CA LYS A 68 -3.18 3.47 -10.06
C LYS A 68 -4.41 4.37 -10.03
N GLN A 69 -4.81 4.92 -8.88
CA GLN A 69 -5.94 5.86 -8.82
C GLN A 69 -5.60 7.20 -9.46
N ILE A 70 -4.41 7.74 -9.23
CA ILE A 70 -3.92 8.96 -9.87
C ILE A 70 -3.93 8.79 -11.39
N TRP A 71 -3.41 7.65 -11.88
CA TRP A 71 -3.43 7.32 -13.30
C TRP A 71 -4.86 7.34 -13.89
N ARG A 72 -5.84 6.79 -13.16
CA ARG A 72 -7.26 6.82 -13.59
C ARG A 72 -7.83 8.24 -13.64
N ILE A 73 -7.47 9.10 -12.69
CA ILE A 73 -7.90 10.51 -12.65
C ILE A 73 -7.34 11.28 -13.86
N ILE A 74 -6.08 11.04 -14.21
CA ILE A 74 -5.41 11.67 -15.35
C ILE A 74 -5.96 11.12 -16.67
N SER A 75 -6.16 9.80 -16.76
CA SER A 75 -6.61 9.14 -18.00
C SER A 75 -8.09 9.39 -18.31
N ASN A 76 -8.91 9.74 -17.32
CA ASN A 76 -10.34 10.03 -17.50
C ASN A 76 -10.70 11.39 -16.87
N PRO A 77 -10.43 12.50 -17.57
CA PRO A 77 -10.66 13.85 -17.07
C PRO A 77 -12.13 14.21 -16.89
N ASP A 78 -13.03 13.53 -17.62
CA ASP A 78 -14.48 13.78 -17.57
C ASP A 78 -15.20 13.06 -16.43
N SER A 79 -14.50 12.13 -15.75
CA SER A 79 -15.01 11.49 -14.55
C SER A 79 -15.39 12.51 -13.48
N LEU A 80 -16.48 12.26 -12.74
CA LEU A 80 -16.95 13.15 -11.67
C LEU A 80 -15.83 13.47 -10.67
N LEU A 81 -15.06 12.45 -10.28
CA LEU A 81 -13.94 12.59 -9.35
C LEU A 81 -12.85 13.51 -9.92
N SER A 82 -12.44 13.33 -11.19
CA SER A 82 -11.41 14.16 -11.82
C SER A 82 -11.87 15.62 -11.92
N ARG A 83 -13.12 15.86 -12.33
CA ARG A 83 -13.72 17.20 -12.38
C ARG A 83 -13.77 17.88 -11.01
N LEU A 84 -14.20 17.16 -9.97
CA LEU A 84 -14.25 17.67 -8.59
C LEU A 84 -12.85 18.02 -8.06
N LEU A 85 -11.88 17.13 -8.25
CA LEU A 85 -10.50 17.36 -7.82
C LEU A 85 -9.85 18.51 -8.57
N LYS A 86 -10.05 18.60 -9.89
CA LYS A 86 -9.58 19.71 -10.72
C LYS A 86 -10.16 21.04 -10.23
N HIS A 87 -11.46 21.10 -9.98
CA HIS A 87 -12.09 22.34 -9.49
C HIS A 87 -11.57 22.73 -8.10
N LYS A 88 -11.41 21.76 -7.19
CA LYS A 88 -11.02 22.03 -5.80
C LYS A 88 -9.54 22.39 -5.66
N TYR A 89 -8.64 21.68 -6.34
CA TYR A 89 -7.20 21.75 -6.10
C TYR A 89 -6.41 22.45 -7.21
N PHE A 90 -6.82 22.38 -8.48
CA PHE A 90 -6.00 22.94 -9.56
C PHE A 90 -6.13 24.47 -9.66
N ARG A 91 -7.26 25.04 -9.19
CA ARG A 91 -7.41 26.51 -9.11
C ARG A 91 -6.46 27.13 -8.07
N LEU A 92 -6.21 26.44 -6.96
CA LEU A 92 -5.31 26.89 -5.89
C LEU A 92 -3.83 26.86 -6.29
N LEU A 93 -3.45 25.95 -7.19
CA LEU A 93 -2.09 25.84 -7.71
C LEU A 93 -1.70 26.96 -8.69
N ILE A 94 -2.66 27.72 -9.24
CA ILE A 94 -2.40 28.81 -10.20
C ILE A 94 -2.34 30.17 -9.50
N SER A 95 -2.95 30.33 -8.32
CA SER A 95 -2.93 31.58 -7.55
C SER A 95 -1.71 31.74 -6.63
N SER A 96 -0.83 30.74 -6.58
CA SER A 96 0.37 30.72 -5.73
C SER A 96 1.68 30.89 -6.52
N TRP A 97 1.59 31.31 -7.78
CA TRP A 97 2.70 31.67 -8.66
C TRP A 97 2.47 33.05 -9.26
#